data_AF-A0A2P6MS49-F1
#
_entry.id   AF-A0A2P6MS49-F1
#
_cell.length_a   1.000
_cell.length_b   1.000
_cell.length_c   1.000
_cell.angle_alpha   90.00
_cell.angle_beta   90.00
_cell.angle_gamma   90.00
#
_symmetry.space_group_name_H-M   'P 1'
#
loop_
_entity.id
_entity.type
_entity.pdbx_description
1 polymer ?
#
loop_
_entity_poly.entity_id
_entity_poly.type
_entity_poly.pdbx_seq_one_letter_code
_entity_poly.pdbx_strand_id
1 'polypeptide(L)' 'SYTSYEEVASDFESGALHPGDLKPAVAAAINEIIRPVREHFQNDPVAKKLLDQVKKFKVTK' A
#
# COMPACT_ATOMS: atom_id res chain seq x y z
N SER A 1 10.17 -0.89 17.29
CA SER A 1 10.20 -1.34 15.88
C SER A 1 10.18 -2.84 15.90
N TYR A 2 9.46 -3.44 14.96
CA TYR A 2 9.36 -4.90 14.86
C TYR A 2 10.28 -5.42 13.77
N THR A 3 10.89 -6.58 14.00
CA THR A 3 11.83 -7.19 13.04
C THR A 3 11.28 -8.44 12.35
N SER A 4 10.17 -8.96 12.86
CA SER A 4 9.46 -10.12 12.31
C SER A 4 7.95 -9.87 12.33
N TYR A 5 7.22 -10.65 11.53
CA TYR A 5 5.76 -10.58 11.51
C TYR A 5 5.17 -11.10 12.82
N GLU A 6 5.79 -12.13 13.37
CA GLU A 6 5.39 -12.85 14.57
C GLU A 6 5.34 -11.92 15.79
N GLU A 7 6.31 -11.00 15.93
CA GLU A 7 6.31 -10.00 17.01
C GLU A 7 5.11 -9.05 16.91
N VAL A 8 4.81 -8.52 15.72
CA VAL A 8 3.67 -7.61 15.50
C VAL A 8 2.35 -8.33 15.78
N ALA A 9 2.23 -9.57 15.30
CA ALA A 9 1.03 -10.37 15.48
C ALA A 9 0.76 -10.64 16.96
N SER A 10 1.79 -11.07 17.71
CA SER A 10 1.69 -11.32 19.15
C SER A 10 1.29 -10.07 19.95
N ASP A 11 1.89 -8.92 19.64
CA ASP A 11 1.56 -7.66 20.33
C ASP A 11 0.16 -7.15 19.97
N PHE A 12 -0.31 -7.39 18.75
CA PHE A 12 -1.68 -7.05 18.35
C PHE A 12 -2.72 -7.96 19.02
N GLU A 13 -2.47 -9.27 19.06
CA GLU A 13 -3.35 -10.26 19.69
C GLU A 13 -3.46 -10.05 21.20
N SER A 14 -2.35 -9.69 21.87
CA SER A 14 -2.34 -9.38 23.30
C SER A 14 -2.94 -8.01 23.64
N GLY A 15 -3.22 -7.17 22.64
CA GLY A 15 -3.74 -5.80 22.81
C GLY A 15 -2.68 -4.78 23.23
N ALA A 16 -1.40 -5.17 23.31
CA ALA A 16 -0.28 -4.26 23.54
C ALA A 16 -0.10 -3.27 22.38
N LEU A 17 -0.45 -3.70 21.15
CA LEU A 17 -0.48 -2.85 19.96
C LEU A 17 -1.92 -2.46 19.61
N HIS A 18 -2.24 -1.17 19.69
CA HIS A 18 -3.59 -0.67 19.42
C HIS A 18 -3.88 -0.64 17.90
N PRO A 19 -5.11 -0.96 17.44
CA PRO A 19 -5.49 -0.87 16.03
C PRO A 19 -5.29 0.51 15.42
N GLY A 20 -5.39 1.56 16.24
CA GLY A 20 -5.17 2.96 15.84
C GLY A 20 -3.71 3.29 15.54
N ASP A 21 -2.75 2.51 16.04
CA ASP A 21 -1.33 2.67 15.72
C ASP A 21 -0.93 1.74 14.57
N LEU A 22 -1.45 0.50 14.57
CA LEU A 22 -1.16 -0.49 13.54
C LEU A 22 -1.65 -0.05 12.15
N LYS A 23 -2.92 0.39 12.02
CA LYS A 23 -3.50 0.70 10.71
C LYS A 23 -2.78 1.86 10.00
N PRO A 24 -2.48 3.01 10.65
CA PRO A 24 -1.72 4.08 10.01
C PRO A 24 -0.29 3.67 9.65
N ALA A 25 0.40 2.91 10.52
CA ALA A 25 1.75 2.44 10.24
C ALA A 25 1.81 1.53 9.01
N VAL A 26 0.88 0.57 8.90
CA VAL A 26 0.77 -0.32 7.73
C VAL A 26 0.42 0.47 6.47
N ALA A 27 -0.52 1.43 6.55
CA ALA A 27 -0.87 2.27 5.42
C ALA A 27 0.32 3.11 4.93
N ALA A 28 1.13 3.65 5.84
CA ALA A 28 2.35 4.38 5.51
C ALA A 28 3.36 3.48 4.79
N ALA A 29 3.65 2.29 5.34
CA ALA A 29 4.57 1.33 4.74
C ALA A 29 4.12 0.88 3.33
N ILE A 30 2.83 0.60 3.15
CA ILE A 30 2.27 0.26 1.83
C ILE A 30 2.43 1.44 0.86
N ASN A 31 2.13 2.67 1.30
CA ASN A 31 2.28 3.86 0.48
C ASN A 31 3.73 4.09 0.02
N GLU A 32 4.71 3.79 0.86
CA GLU A 32 6.12 3.85 0.49
C GLU A 32 6.49 2.81 -0.57
N ILE A 33 6.06 1.56 -0.39
CA ILE A 33 6.33 0.47 -1.33
C ILE A 33 5.76 0.78 -2.72
N ILE A 34 4.55 1.35 -2.79
CA ILE A 34 3.89 1.65 -4.07
C ILE A 34 4.25 3.02 -4.64
N ARG A 35 4.98 3.87 -3.90
CA ARG A 35 5.37 5.21 -4.34
C ARG A 35 6.13 5.20 -5.67
N PRO A 36 7.17 4.38 -5.89
CA PRO A 36 7.91 4.36 -7.17
C PRO A 36 7.02 3.98 -8.36
N VAL A 37 6.07 3.07 -8.14
CA VAL A 37 5.10 2.67 -9.18
C VAL A 37 4.18 3.84 -9.51
N ARG A 38 3.65 4.54 -8.49
CA ARG A 38 2.82 5.74 -8.70
C ARG A 38 3.58 6.82 -9.45
N GLU A 39 4.83 7.08 -9.06
CA GLU A 39 5.70 8.07 -9.70
C GLU A 39 5.99 7.71 -11.16
N HIS A 40 6.25 6.43 -11.47
CA HIS A 40 6.43 5.95 -12.84
C HIS A 40 5.20 6.28 -13.70
N PHE A 41 3.99 5.93 -13.24
CA PHE A 41 2.75 6.21 -13.97
C PHE A 41 2.33 7.68 -13.99
N GLN A 42 2.90 8.52 -13.13
CA GLN A 42 2.65 9.97 -13.12
C GLN A 42 3.58 10.72 -14.07
N ASN A 43 4.86 10.34 -14.08
CA ASN A 43 5.92 11.09 -14.75
C ASN A 43 6.28 10.56 -16.14
N ASP A 44 6.00 9.28 -16.45
CA ASP A 44 6.20 8.72 -17.79
C ASP A 44 4.92 8.88 -18.64
N PRO A 45 4.95 9.68 -19.73
CA PRO A 45 3.79 9.92 -20.59
C PRO A 45 3.25 8.65 -21.26
N VAL A 46 4.12 7.68 -21.57
CA VAL A 46 3.74 6.41 -22.19
C VAL A 46 3.04 5.54 -21.16
N ALA A 47 3.65 5.38 -19.98
CA ALA A 47 3.04 4.61 -18.89
C ALA A 47 1.69 5.19 -18.46
N LYS A 48 1.59 6.51 -18.36
CA LYS A 48 0.34 7.21 -18.05
C LYS A 48 -0.76 6.92 -19.08
N LYS A 49 -0.44 6.98 -20.37
CA LYS A 49 -1.37 6.67 -21.46
C LYS A 49 -1.85 5.22 -21.40
N LEU A 50 -0.94 4.29 -21.12
CA LEU A 50 -1.29 2.87 -20.94
C LEU A 50 -2.23 2.67 -19.75
N LEU A 51 -1.97 3.32 -18.61
CA LEU A 51 -2.84 3.24 -17.43
C LEU A 51 -4.25 3.77 -17.72
N ASP A 52 -4.37 4.88 -18.46
CA ASP A 52 -5.66 5.45 -18.84
C ASP A 52 -6.45 4.53 -19.78
N GLN A 53 -5.78 3.79 -20.68
CA GLN A 53 -6.41 2.77 -21.49
C GLN A 53 -6.90 1.59 -20.65
N VAL A 54 -6.06 1.07 -19.74
CA VAL A 54 -6.42 -0.03 -18.83
C VAL A 54 -7.63 0.32 -17.96
N LYS A 55 -7.70 1.54 -17.42
CA LYS A 55 -8.84 2.01 -16.63
C LYS A 55 -10.15 1.99 -17.41
N LYS A 56 -10.13 2.25 -18.72
CA LYS A 56 -11.32 2.20 -19.59
C LYS A 56 -11.82 0.78 -19.84
N PHE A 57 -10.95 -0.22 -19.75
CA PHE A 57 -11.32 -1.63 -19.86
C PHE A 57 -11.91 -2.21 -18.58
N LYS A 58 -12.07 -1.42 -17.51
CA LYS A 58 -12.70 -1.87 -16.28
C LYS A 58 -14.19 -2.12 -16.56
N VAL A 59 -14.50 -3.36 -16.96
CA VAL A 59 -15.83 -3.87 -17.29
C VAL A 59 -16.75 -3.65 -16.09
N THR A 60 -17.81 -2.89 -16.33
CA THR A 60 -19.02 -2.87 -15.51
C THR A 60 -19.62 -4.28 -15.52
N LYS A 61 -19.76 -4.90 -14.35
CA LYS A 61 -20.60 -6.09 -14.16
C LYS A 61 -21.64 -5.77 -13.12
#